data_AF-A0A9E3K7J2-F1
#
_entry.id   AF-A0A9E3K7J2-F1
#
_cell.length_a   1.000
_cell.length_b   1.000
_cell.length_c   1.000
_cell.angle_alpha   90.00
_cell.angle_beta   90.00
_cell.angle_gamma   90.00
#
_symmetry.space_group_name_H-M   'P 1'
#
loop_
_entity.id
_entity.type
_entity.pdbx_description
1 polymer ?
#
loop_
_entity_poly.entity_id
_entity_poly.type
_entity_poly.pdbx_seq_one_letter_code
_entity_poly.pdbx_strand_id
1 'polypeptide(L)'
;MDVNPDKLSSFMGKMLGEFGAALNSSLVMIGDKLGLYRALSAKGPLTPDELARATNTSERYVREWLSAQAASGYVEYDAASGKFSMLP
;
A
#
# COMPACT_ATOMS: atom_id res chain seq x y z
N MET A 1 -4.13 40.55 -5.96
CA MET A 1 -4.94 39.39 -6.38
C MET A 1 -5.12 38.53 -5.14
N ASP A 2 -6.33 38.43 -4.62
CA ASP A 2 -6.62 37.54 -3.51
C ASP A 2 -6.68 36.08 -3.98
N VAL A 3 -6.09 35.18 -3.20
CA VAL A 3 -6.10 33.74 -3.48
C VAL A 3 -7.49 33.20 -3.17
N ASN A 4 -8.09 32.45 -4.10
CA ASN A 4 -9.34 31.74 -3.85
C ASN A 4 -9.03 30.45 -3.04
N PRO A 5 -9.56 30.29 -1.82
CA PRO A 5 -9.23 29.16 -0.94
C PRO A 5 -9.70 27.81 -1.48
N ASP A 6 -10.84 27.76 -2.18
CA ASP A 6 -11.37 26.51 -2.75
C ASP A 6 -10.51 26.01 -3.91
N LYS A 7 -10.05 26.94 -4.76
CA LYS A 7 -9.10 26.62 -5.84
C LYS A 7 -7.76 26.16 -5.28
N LEU A 8 -7.27 26.78 -4.21
CA LEU A 8 -6.04 26.38 -3.55
C LEU A 8 -6.16 24.97 -2.96
N SER A 9 -7.22 24.70 -2.20
CA SER A 9 -7.50 23.39 -1.61
C SER A 9 -7.58 22.29 -2.68
N SER A 10 -8.31 22.56 -3.78
CA SER A 10 -8.43 21.63 -4.90
C SER A 10 -7.08 21.34 -5.56
N PHE A 11 -6.26 22.38 -5.76
CA PHE A 11 -4.92 22.23 -6.31
C PHE A 11 -4.00 21.44 -5.38
N MET A 12 -4.04 21.71 -4.07
CA MET A 12 -3.30 20.94 -3.07
C MET A 12 -3.70 19.47 -3.07
N GLY A 13 -5.01 19.17 -3.15
CA GLY A 13 -5.51 17.80 -3.27
C GLY A 13 -4.99 17.09 -4.52
N LYS A 14 -5.00 17.77 -5.67
CA LYS A 14 -4.42 17.25 -6.92
C LYS A 14 -2.93 16.93 -6.76
N MET A 15 -2.14 17.89 -6.27
CA MET A 15 -0.70 17.72 -6.06
C MET A 15 -0.39 16.54 -5.13
N LEU A 16 -1.12 16.43 -4.02
CA LEU A 16 -0.97 15.30 -3.08
C LEU A 16 -1.31 13.96 -3.74
N GLY A 17 -2.36 13.91 -4.55
CA GLY A 17 -2.72 12.72 -5.32
C GLY A 17 -1.64 12.31 -6.33
N GLU A 18 -1.09 13.25 -7.09
CA GLU A 18 -0.03 13.00 -8.06
C GLU A 18 1.27 12.51 -7.38
N PHE A 19 1.69 13.14 -6.28
CA PHE A 19 2.85 12.69 -5.51
C PHE A 19 2.63 11.31 -4.88
N GLY A 20 1.45 11.07 -4.29
CA GLY A 20 1.10 9.77 -3.73
C GLY A 20 1.18 8.65 -4.78
N ALA A 21 0.62 8.89 -5.97
CA ALA A 21 0.69 7.95 -7.08
C ALA A 21 2.14 7.71 -7.56
N ALA A 22 2.93 8.77 -7.72
CA ALA A 22 4.32 8.66 -8.15
C ALA A 22 5.17 7.86 -7.16
N LEU A 23 5.05 8.13 -5.86
CA LEU A 23 5.78 7.41 -4.81
C LEU A 23 5.34 5.94 -4.72
N ASN A 24 4.04 5.67 -4.83
CA ASN A 24 3.52 4.31 -4.71
C ASN A 24 3.79 3.45 -5.96
N SER A 25 3.99 4.07 -7.14
CA SER A 25 4.25 3.33 -8.40
C SER A 25 5.39 2.32 -8.30
N SER A 26 6.49 2.69 -7.63
CA SER A 26 7.64 1.81 -7.42
C SER A 26 7.32 0.67 -6.45
N LEU A 27 6.48 0.92 -5.44
CA LEU A 27 6.05 -0.10 -4.48
C LEU A 27 5.10 -1.12 -5.11
N VAL A 28 4.24 -0.69 -6.03
CA VAL A 28 3.40 -1.58 -6.84
C VAL A 28 4.28 -2.52 -7.66
N MET A 29 5.30 -1.99 -8.34
CA MET A 29 6.25 -2.80 -9.11
C MET A 29 7.03 -3.79 -8.24
N ILE A 30 7.43 -3.39 -7.03
CA ILE A 30 8.09 -4.27 -6.06
C ILE A 30 7.14 -5.40 -5.64
N GLY A 31 5.88 -5.07 -5.33
CA GLY A 31 4.87 -6.04 -4.93
C GLY A 31 4.60 -7.10 -5.99
N ASP A 32 4.53 -6.71 -7.26
CA ASP A 32 4.37 -7.62 -8.38
C ASP A 32 5.61 -8.52 -8.56
N LYS A 33 6.80 -7.91 -8.64
CA LYS A 33 8.06 -8.65 -8.87
C LYS A 33 8.41 -9.65 -7.76
N LEU A 34 8.08 -9.32 -6.51
CA LEU A 34 8.30 -10.19 -5.35
C LEU A 34 7.14 -11.18 -5.12
N GLY A 35 6.05 -11.08 -5.90
CA GLY A 35 4.89 -11.97 -5.79
C GLY A 35 4.03 -11.72 -4.54
N LEU A 36 4.14 -10.55 -3.91
CA LEU A 36 3.43 -10.22 -2.67
C LEU A 36 1.90 -10.18 -2.90
N TYR A 37 1.45 -9.50 -3.95
CA TYR A 37 0.02 -9.44 -4.31
C TYR A 37 -0.53 -10.83 -4.64
N ARG A 38 0.23 -11.63 -5.40
CA ARG A 38 -0.17 -13.00 -5.75
C ARG A 38 -0.32 -13.88 -4.51
N ALA A 39 0.59 -13.76 -3.55
CA ALA A 39 0.53 -14.51 -2.31
C ALA A 39 -0.69 -14.11 -1.45
N LEU A 40 -0.97 -12.82 -1.30
CA LEU A 40 -2.18 -12.32 -0.62
C LEU A 40 -3.47 -12.78 -1.31
N SER A 41 -3.52 -12.70 -2.63
CA SER A 41 -4.67 -13.17 -3.42
C SER A 41 -4.91 -14.68 -3.27
N ALA A 42 -3.84 -15.48 -3.33
CA ALA A 42 -3.97 -16.94 -3.32
C ALA A 42 -4.19 -17.54 -1.92
N LYS A 43 -3.66 -16.89 -0.87
CA LYS A 43 -3.69 -17.42 0.52
C LYS A 43 -4.66 -16.69 1.43
N GLY A 44 -5.27 -15.60 0.98
CA GLY A 44 -6.14 -14.76 1.79
C GLY A 44 -5.35 -13.88 2.77
N PRO A 45 -5.97 -13.45 3.90
CA PRO A 45 -5.33 -12.56 4.86
C PRO A 45 -4.07 -13.16 5.50
N LEU A 46 -2.96 -12.42 5.48
CA LEU A 46 -1.65 -12.82 6.03
C LEU A 46 -1.04 -11.73 6.92
N THR A 47 -0.36 -12.14 7.97
CA THR A 47 0.56 -11.27 8.73
C THR A 47 1.83 -10.97 7.90
N PRO A 48 2.62 -9.95 8.26
CA PRO A 48 3.90 -9.69 7.60
C PRO A 48 4.86 -10.88 7.62
N ASP A 49 4.94 -11.64 8.72
CA ASP A 49 5.80 -12.83 8.83
C ASP A 49 5.32 -13.96 7.90
N GLU A 50 4.02 -14.24 7.87
CA GLU A 50 3.45 -15.26 6.99
C GLU A 50 3.68 -14.92 5.51
N LEU A 51 3.50 -13.65 5.12
CA LEU A 51 3.74 -13.20 3.75
C LEU A 51 5.23 -13.24 3.37
N ALA A 52 6.10 -12.85 4.29
CA ALA A 52 7.55 -12.91 4.07
C ALA A 52 8.05 -14.34 3.85
N ARG A 53 7.57 -15.30 4.66
CA ARG A 53 7.85 -16.73 4.45
C ARG A 53 7.29 -17.24 3.13
N ALA A 54 6.06 -16.85 2.78
CA ALA A 54 5.41 -17.27 1.54
C ALA A 54 6.12 -16.79 0.27
N THR A 55 6.88 -15.69 0.36
CA THR A 55 7.54 -15.04 -0.79
C THR A 55 9.06 -15.10 -0.71
N ASN A 56 9.63 -15.76 0.30
CA ASN A 56 11.07 -15.79 0.55
C ASN A 56 11.71 -14.39 0.60
N THR A 57 11.07 -13.49 1.36
CA THR A 57 11.50 -12.11 1.57
C THR A 57 11.73 -11.82 3.06
N SER A 58 12.29 -10.66 3.37
CA SER A 58 12.54 -10.24 4.76
C SER A 58 11.30 -9.58 5.36
N GLU A 59 10.86 -10.10 6.52
CA GLU A 59 9.66 -9.65 7.24
C GLU A 59 9.62 -8.14 7.46
N ARG A 60 10.74 -7.53 7.88
CA ARG A 60 10.78 -6.09 8.16
C ARG A 60 10.39 -5.27 6.94
N TYR A 61 10.91 -5.63 5.76
CA TYR A 61 10.60 -4.92 4.52
C TYR A 61 9.18 -5.20 4.03
N VAL A 62 8.70 -6.43 4.21
CA VAL A 62 7.30 -6.78 3.90
C VAL A 62 6.33 -5.98 4.77
N ARG A 63 6.63 -5.79 6.06
CA ARG A 63 5.80 -4.98 6.97
C ARG A 63 5.71 -3.52 6.54
N GLU A 64 6.84 -2.91 6.17
CA GLU A 64 6.84 -1.52 5.67
C GLU A 64 6.07 -1.40 4.35
N TRP A 65 6.27 -2.38 3.45
CA TRP A 65 5.54 -2.42 2.19
C TRP A 65 4.03 -2.56 2.40
N LEU A 66 3.60 -3.49 3.28
CA LEU A 66 2.19 -3.68 3.65
C LEU A 66 1.58 -2.41 4.25
N SER A 67 2.32 -1.72 5.11
CA SER A 67 1.87 -0.46 5.72
C SER A 67 1.66 0.63 4.67
N ALA A 68 2.58 0.75 3.71
CA ALA A 68 2.46 1.70 2.61
C ALA A 68 1.30 1.35 1.66
N GLN A 69 1.09 0.06 1.35
CA GLN A 69 -0.04 -0.39 0.53
C GLN A 69 -1.38 -0.19 1.24
N ALA A 70 -1.43 -0.37 2.55
CA ALA A 70 -2.63 -0.12 3.35
C ALA A 70 -2.98 1.37 3.38
N ALA A 71 -1.98 2.22 3.62
CA ALA A 71 -2.15 3.68 3.56
C ALA A 71 -2.58 4.17 2.16
N SER A 72 -2.12 3.48 1.11
CA SER A 72 -2.49 3.77 -0.28
C SER A 72 -3.82 3.14 -0.71
N GLY A 73 -4.46 2.34 0.15
CA GLY A 73 -5.74 1.70 -0.12
C GLY A 73 -5.70 0.55 -1.14
N TYR A 74 -4.57 -0.15 -1.27
CA TYR A 74 -4.47 -1.37 -2.11
C TYR A 74 -4.69 -2.66 -1.32
N VAL A 75 -4.39 -2.63 -0.02
CA VAL A 75 -4.64 -3.73 0.91
C VAL A 75 -5.34 -3.19 2.15
N GLU A 76 -6.08 -4.03 2.83
CA GLU A 76 -6.67 -3.71 4.13
C GLU A 76 -5.83 -4.28 5.26
N TYR A 77 -5.90 -3.65 6.43
CA TYR A 77 -5.29 -4.13 7.66
C TYR A 77 -6.37 -4.39 8.71
N ASP A 78 -6.42 -5.62 9.23
CA ASP A 78 -7.25 -5.96 10.37
C ASP A 78 -6.43 -5.91 11.67
N ALA A 79 -6.77 -4.94 12.53
CA ALA A 79 -6.05 -4.71 13.78
C ALA A 79 -6.21 -5.84 14.80
N ALA A 80 -7.31 -6.61 14.73
CA ALA A 80 -7.57 -7.69 15.68
C ALA A 80 -6.66 -8.91 15.43
N SER A 81 -6.44 -9.27 14.16
CA SER A 81 -5.58 -10.39 13.77
C SER A 81 -4.17 -9.98 13.35
N GLY A 82 -3.92 -8.70 13.11
CA GLY A 82 -2.64 -8.21 12.59
C GLY A 82 -2.39 -8.61 11.13
N LYS A 83 -3.44 -8.96 10.39
CA LYS A 83 -3.37 -9.47 9.02
C LYS A 83 -3.70 -8.42 7.99
N PHE A 84 -3.15 -8.62 6.81
CA PHE A 84 -3.39 -7.82 5.63
C PHE A 84 -4.03 -8.66 4.54
N SER A 85 -4.96 -8.08 3.78
CA SER A 85 -5.65 -8.73 2.66
C SER A 85 -5.81 -7.79 1.48
N MET A 86 -5.88 -8.34 0.27
CA MET A 86 -6.25 -7.50 -0.88
C MET A 86 -7.71 -7.09 -0.80
N LEU A 87 -8.00 -5.88 -1.28
CA LEU A 87 -9.36 -5.46 -1.53
C LEU A 87 -10.01 -6.32 -2.65
N PRO A 88 -11.34 -6.51 -2.62
CA PRO A 88 -12.10 -7.20 -3.67
C PRO A 88 -11.89 -6.61 -5.07
#